data_AF-A0A941FK46-F1
#
_entry.id   AF-A0A941FK46-F1
#
_cell.length_a   1.000
_cell.length_b   1.000
_cell.length_c   1.000
_cell.angle_alpha   90.00
_cell.angle_beta   90.00
_cell.angle_gamma   90.00
#
_symmetry.space_group_name_H-M   'P 1'
#
loop_
_entity.id
_entity.type
_entity.pdbx_description
1 polymer ?
#
loop_
_entity_poly.entity_id
_entity_poly.type
_entity_poly.pdbx_seq_one_letter_code
_entity_poly.pdbx_strand_id
1 'polypeptide(L)'
;MTVLPSLAEVMRDYKVSRGVALRAFGVLRQEGMAEPVPGERWRVLRAGVRVDRRPLDQRLAEIIATEGFEVGEAFPSASMLAERFGVSRPTVTKALEKLEAAGLLAGGGQGKVRTVRAVPAREERS
;
A
#
# COMPACT_ATOMS: atom_id res chain seq x y z
N MET A 1 -20.92 6.80 3.21
CA MET A 1 -19.90 7.25 2.23
C MET A 1 -19.90 8.76 2.25
N THR A 2 -18.74 9.38 2.48
CA THR A 2 -18.64 10.86 2.58
C THR A 2 -18.30 11.44 1.21
N VAL A 3 -19.07 12.45 0.79
CA VAL A 3 -18.82 13.21 -0.45
C VAL A 3 -17.93 14.39 -0.09
N LEU A 4 -16.94 14.70 -0.92
CA LEU A 4 -16.15 15.92 -0.76
C LEU A 4 -16.96 17.15 -1.16
N PRO A 5 -16.66 18.33 -0.60
CA PRO A 5 -17.21 19.58 -1.11
C PRO A 5 -16.94 19.68 -2.61
N SER A 6 -17.91 20.21 -3.34
CA SER A 6 -17.81 20.52 -4.75
C SER A 6 -16.69 21.53 -5.03
N LEU A 7 -16.28 21.61 -6.30
CA LEU A 7 -15.28 22.58 -6.74
C LEU A 7 -15.66 24.02 -6.38
N ALA A 8 -16.95 24.36 -6.49
CA ALA A 8 -17.48 25.68 -6.16
C ALA A 8 -17.42 25.97 -4.65
N GLU A 9 -17.72 24.98 -3.80
CA GLU A 9 -17.63 25.11 -2.35
C GLU A 9 -16.16 25.30 -1.92
N VAL A 10 -15.22 24.52 -2.47
CA VAL A 10 -13.79 24.69 -2.17
C VAL A 10 -13.29 26.08 -2.60
N MET A 11 -13.68 26.56 -3.78
CA MET A 11 -13.30 27.90 -4.24
C MET A 11 -13.86 28.99 -3.33
N ARG A 12 -15.12 28.85 -2.89
CA ARG A 12 -15.80 29.83 -2.03
C ARG A 12 -15.22 29.87 -0.62
N ASP A 13 -15.13 28.71 0.02
CA ASP A 13 -14.80 28.59 1.43
C ASP A 13 -13.33 28.92 1.70
N TYR A 14 -12.45 28.49 0.78
CA TYR A 14 -11.01 28.73 0.88
C TYR A 14 -10.52 29.93 0.05
N LYS A 15 -11.42 30.64 -0.65
CA LYS A 15 -11.11 31.80 -1.50
C LYS A 15 -9.98 31.54 -2.51
N VAL A 16 -9.98 30.35 -3.12
CA VAL A 16 -8.97 29.93 -4.10
C VAL A 16 -9.49 29.97 -5.52
N SER A 17 -8.58 30.10 -6.50
CA SER A 17 -8.94 30.00 -7.92
C SER A 17 -9.31 28.56 -8.30
N ARG A 18 -10.07 28.41 -9.39
CA ARG A 18 -10.46 27.11 -9.95
C ARG A 18 -9.26 26.19 -10.19
N GLY A 19 -8.17 26.75 -10.72
CA GLY A 19 -6.94 25.99 -11.00
C GLY A 19 -6.29 25.45 -9.72
N VAL A 20 -6.31 26.20 -8.62
CA VAL A 20 -5.80 25.74 -7.32
C VAL A 20 -6.66 24.63 -6.75
N ALA A 21 -7.98 24.79 -6.78
CA ALA A 21 -8.91 23.77 -6.29
C ALA A 21 -8.83 22.47 -7.11
N LEU A 22 -8.72 22.55 -8.44
CA LEU A 22 -8.50 21.38 -9.30
C LEU A 22 -7.17 20.68 -9.01
N ARG A 23 -6.09 21.43 -8.78
CA ARG A 23 -4.80 20.84 -8.38
C ARG A 23 -4.91 20.11 -7.04
N ALA A 24 -5.60 20.67 -6.05
CA ALA A 24 -5.81 20.02 -4.76
C ALA A 24 -6.55 18.68 -4.90
N PHE A 25 -7.63 18.64 -5.69
CA PHE A 25 -8.29 17.38 -5.99
C PHE A 25 -7.41 16.41 -6.79
N GLY A 26 -6.57 16.92 -7.69
CA GLY A 26 -5.54 16.15 -8.39
C GLY A 26 -4.58 15.44 -7.43
N VAL A 27 -4.10 16.14 -6.39
CA VAL A 27 -3.26 15.56 -5.33
C VAL A 27 -4.03 14.47 -4.58
N LEU A 28 -5.28 14.72 -4.17
CA LEU A 28 -6.09 13.71 -3.50
C LEU A 28 -6.31 12.46 -4.37
N ARG A 29 -6.47 12.63 -5.69
CA ARG A 29 -6.54 11.50 -6.64
C ARG A 29 -5.23 10.75 -6.74
N GLN A 30 -4.12 11.46 -6.81
CA GLN A 30 -2.78 10.87 -6.88
C GLN A 30 -2.48 10.04 -5.63
N GLU A 31 -2.83 10.56 -4.46
CA GLU A 31 -2.68 9.91 -3.16
C GLU A 31 -3.72 8.80 -2.90
N GLY A 32 -4.71 8.64 -3.78
CA GLY A 32 -5.77 7.63 -3.60
C GLY A 32 -6.74 7.96 -2.47
N MET A 33 -6.83 9.23 -2.10
CA MET A 33 -7.74 9.75 -1.07
C MET A 33 -9.11 10.12 -1.63
N ALA A 34 -9.19 10.43 -2.94
CA ALA A 34 -10.44 10.79 -3.59
C ALA A 34 -10.51 10.38 -5.06
N GLU A 35 -11.73 10.15 -5.57
CA GLU A 35 -12.00 9.89 -6.98
C GLU A 35 -13.05 10.87 -7.54
N PRO A 36 -12.94 11.26 -8.82
CA PRO A 36 -13.99 12.02 -9.50
C PRO A 36 -15.20 11.11 -9.80
N VAL A 37 -16.40 11.65 -9.62
CA VAL A 37 -17.68 11.00 -9.96
C VAL A 37 -18.42 11.87 -11.00
N PRO A 38 -19.31 11.31 -11.84
CA PRO A 38 -20.08 12.11 -12.81
C PRO A 38 -20.82 13.28 -12.13
N GLY A 39 -20.89 14.41 -12.83
CA GLY A 39 -21.57 15.62 -12.34
C GLY A 39 -20.71 16.48 -11.39
N GLU A 40 -19.41 16.63 -11.67
CA GLU A 40 -18.46 17.51 -10.95
C GLU A 40 -18.24 17.20 -9.47
N ARG A 41 -18.69 16.04 -9.00
CA ARG A 41 -18.55 15.62 -7.60
C ARG A 41 -17.26 14.86 -7.40
N TRP A 42 -16.75 14.95 -6.17
CA TRP A 42 -15.60 14.19 -5.71
C TRP A 42 -16.02 13.32 -4.54
N ARG A 43 -15.56 12.07 -4.51
CA ARG A 43 -15.87 11.13 -3.44
C ARG A 43 -14.62 10.83 -2.64
N VAL A 44 -14.75 10.84 -1.31
CA VAL A 44 -13.69 10.34 -0.41
C VAL A 44 -13.57 8.84 -0.56
N LEU A 45 -12.39 8.37 -0.91
CA LEU A 45 -11.99 6.97 -0.70
C LEU A 45 -11.70 6.85 0.80
N ARG A 46 -12.43 5.96 1.49
CA ARG A 46 -12.60 5.86 2.96
C ARG A 46 -11.39 6.40 3.75
N ALA A 47 -11.62 7.49 4.50
CA ALA A 47 -10.59 8.22 5.25
C ALA A 47 -9.74 7.30 6.13
N GLY A 48 -8.42 7.38 5.98
CA GLY A 48 -7.45 6.77 6.90
C GLY A 48 -6.61 5.63 6.32
N VAL A 49 -6.95 5.07 5.17
CA VAL A 49 -6.04 4.17 4.47
C VAL A 49 -5.30 5.00 3.43
N ARG A 50 -4.10 5.51 3.76
CA ARG A 50 -3.09 5.73 2.72
C ARG A 50 -2.94 4.38 2.04
N VAL A 51 -3.61 4.19 0.91
CA VAL A 51 -3.48 2.95 0.15
C VAL A 51 -2.09 3.02 -0.44
N ASP A 52 -1.14 2.41 0.26
CA ASP A 52 0.18 2.17 -0.27
C ASP A 52 0.01 1.40 -1.58
N ARG A 53 0.17 2.11 -2.69
CA ARG A 53 -0.05 1.61 -4.05
C ARG A 53 1.04 0.65 -4.49
N ARG A 54 2.12 0.50 -3.71
CA ARG A 54 3.15 -0.47 -4.00
C ARG A 54 2.55 -1.89 -3.98
N PRO A 55 2.97 -2.77 -4.90
CA PRO A 55 2.64 -4.18 -4.84
C PRO A 55 2.92 -4.76 -3.45
N LEU A 56 2.08 -5.69 -3.00
CA LEU A 56 2.21 -6.29 -1.67
C LEU A 56 3.60 -6.94 -1.47
N ASP A 57 4.19 -7.50 -2.53
CA ASP A 57 5.56 -8.05 -2.49
C ASP A 57 6.62 -7.00 -2.14
N GLN A 58 6.55 -5.79 -2.70
CA GLN A 58 7.48 -4.71 -2.34
C GLN A 58 7.32 -4.25 -0.89
N ARG A 59 6.08 -4.19 -0.41
CA ARG A 59 5.78 -3.80 0.98
C ARG A 59 6.26 -4.85 1.98
N LEU A 60 6.17 -6.13 1.62
CA LEU A 60 6.70 -7.22 2.42
C LEU A 60 8.23 -7.27 2.39
N ALA A 61 8.87 -6.98 1.25
CA ALA A 61 10.33 -6.84 1.18
C ALA A 61 10.87 -5.71 2.06
N GLU A 62 10.13 -4.59 2.13
CA GLU A 62 10.46 -3.49 3.04
C GLU A 62 10.41 -3.93 4.51
N ILE A 63 9.40 -4.70 4.91
CA ILE A 63 9.33 -5.29 6.26
C ILE A 63 10.57 -6.13 6.56
N ILE A 64 11.00 -6.98 5.61
CA ILE A 64 12.22 -7.79 5.77
C ILE A 64 13.43 -6.89 6.03
N ALA A 65 13.52 -5.75 5.32
CA ALA A 65 14.61 -4.79 5.48
C ALA A 65 14.55 -3.97 6.78
N THR A 66 13.34 -3.64 7.26
CA THR A 66 13.15 -2.68 8.35
C THR A 66 12.96 -3.32 9.72
N GLU A 67 12.36 -4.51 9.79
CA GLU A 67 12.10 -5.18 11.09
C GLU A 67 13.31 -5.97 11.60
N GLY A 68 14.45 -5.95 10.90
CA GLY A 68 15.72 -6.48 11.40
C GLY A 68 15.79 -8.01 11.45
N PHE A 69 15.09 -8.69 10.54
CA PHE A 69 15.10 -10.15 10.47
C PHE A 69 16.51 -10.70 10.21
N GLU A 70 16.83 -11.80 10.89
CA GLU A 70 18.06 -12.55 10.63
C GLU A 70 17.86 -13.59 9.51
N VAL A 71 18.94 -13.91 8.79
CA VAL A 71 18.91 -15.00 7.81
C VAL A 71 18.67 -16.32 8.55
N GLY A 72 17.63 -17.05 8.14
CA GLY A 72 17.16 -18.28 8.78
C GLY A 72 15.99 -18.06 9.74
N GLU A 73 15.66 -16.81 10.09
CA GLU A 73 14.55 -16.49 10.98
C GLU A 73 13.19 -16.84 10.36
N ALA A 74 12.26 -17.31 11.19
CA ALA A 74 10.90 -17.60 10.79
C ALA A 74 10.15 -16.32 10.37
N PHE A 75 9.62 -16.34 9.15
CA PHE A 75 8.83 -15.24 8.61
C PHE A 75 7.35 -15.36 9.02
N PRO A 76 6.63 -14.24 9.25
CA PRO A 76 5.22 -14.27 9.63
C PRO A 76 4.34 -15.08 8.69
N SER A 77 3.33 -15.74 9.27
CA SER A 77 2.40 -16.57 8.51
C SER A 77 1.53 -15.74 7.55
N ALA A 78 1.05 -16.37 6.47
CA ALA A 78 0.18 -15.71 5.50
C ALA A 78 -1.12 -15.17 6.13
N SER A 79 -1.65 -15.84 7.17
CA SER A 79 -2.84 -15.38 7.90
C SER A 79 -2.56 -14.11 8.70
N MET A 80 -1.46 -14.09 9.45
CA MET A 80 -1.04 -12.91 10.22
C MET A 80 -0.78 -11.70 9.32
N LEU A 81 -0.14 -11.92 8.17
CA LEU A 81 0.10 -10.88 7.17
C LEU A 81 -1.21 -10.43 6.50
N ALA A 82 -2.16 -11.34 6.24
CA ALA A 82 -3.46 -10.97 5.67
C ALA A 82 -4.23 -10.02 6.60
N GLU A 83 -4.22 -10.30 7.90
CA GLU A 83 -4.80 -9.43 8.92
C GLU A 83 -4.06 -8.09 9.02
N ARG A 84 -2.72 -8.11 9.11
CA ARG A 84 -1.89 -6.90 9.21
C ARG A 84 -2.07 -5.96 8.01
N PHE A 85 -2.20 -6.51 6.81
CA PHE A 85 -2.28 -5.74 5.57
C PHE A 85 -3.71 -5.49 5.09
N GLY A 86 -4.72 -6.08 5.73
CA GLY A 86 -6.12 -5.95 5.34
C GLY A 86 -6.42 -6.53 3.95
N VAL A 87 -5.71 -7.59 3.55
CA VAL A 87 -5.82 -8.24 2.23
C VAL A 87 -6.21 -9.71 2.38
N SER A 88 -6.63 -10.35 1.29
CA SER A 88 -6.97 -11.78 1.32
C SER A 88 -5.72 -12.65 1.47
N ARG A 89 -5.84 -13.80 2.17
CA ARG A 89 -4.75 -14.78 2.29
C ARG A 89 -4.18 -15.21 0.93
N PRO A 90 -4.98 -15.48 -0.13
CA PRO A 90 -4.43 -15.75 -1.47
C PRO A 90 -3.58 -14.61 -2.04
N THR A 91 -3.94 -13.34 -1.77
CA THR A 91 -3.14 -12.18 -2.18
C THR A 91 -1.78 -12.19 -1.51
N VAL A 92 -1.73 -12.49 -0.21
CA VAL A 92 -0.49 -12.63 0.56
C VAL A 92 0.34 -13.78 0.03
N THR A 93 -0.25 -14.96 -0.17
CA THR A 93 0.46 -16.14 -0.70
C THR A 93 1.16 -15.81 -2.02
N LYS A 94 0.46 -15.15 -2.96
CA LYS A 94 1.06 -14.71 -4.24
C LYS A 94 2.23 -13.76 -4.05
N ALA A 95 2.15 -12.85 -3.08
CA ALA A 95 3.25 -11.94 -2.78
C ALA A 95 4.45 -12.67 -2.16
N LEU A 96 4.21 -13.65 -1.27
CA LEU A 96 5.25 -14.49 -0.69
C LEU A 96 5.94 -15.37 -1.74
N GLU A 97 5.20 -15.94 -2.69
CA GLU A 97 5.75 -16.69 -3.82
C GLU A 97 6.70 -15.82 -4.68
N LYS A 98 6.37 -14.54 -4.87
CA LYS A 98 7.28 -13.59 -5.54
C LYS A 98 8.55 -13.34 -4.74
N LEU A 99 8.46 -13.23 -3.41
CA LEU A 99 9.63 -13.06 -2.55
C LEU A 99 10.52 -14.30 -2.51
N GLU A 100 9.93 -15.50 -2.57
CA GLU A 100 10.66 -16.75 -2.75
C GLU A 100 11.36 -16.80 -4.11
N ALA A 101 10.65 -16.42 -5.19
CA ALA A 101 11.23 -16.33 -6.53
C ALA A 101 12.35 -15.28 -6.63
N ALA A 102 12.25 -14.18 -5.87
CA ALA A 102 13.29 -13.17 -5.73
C ALA A 102 14.45 -13.58 -4.80
N GLY A 103 14.37 -14.76 -4.16
CA GLY A 103 15.40 -15.29 -3.28
C GLY A 103 15.47 -14.63 -1.89
N LEU A 104 14.46 -13.84 -1.51
CA LEU A 104 14.39 -13.17 -0.21
C LEU A 104 13.83 -14.09 0.89
N LEU A 105 12.94 -15.01 0.52
CA LEU A 105 12.40 -16.03 1.41
C LEU A 105 12.75 -17.43 0.91
N ALA A 106 12.77 -18.38 1.83
CA ALA A 106 12.89 -19.81 1.54
C ALA A 106 11.84 -20.61 2.33
N GLY A 107 11.57 -21.84 1.89
CA GLY A 107 10.53 -22.67 2.48
C GLY A 107 9.14 -22.31 1.97
N GLY A 108 8.07 -22.66 2.70
CA GLY A 108 6.71 -22.27 2.35
C GLY A 108 5.83 -23.30 1.62
N GLY A 109 6.33 -24.53 1.43
CA GLY A 109 5.51 -25.68 1.02
C GLY A 109 4.53 -26.15 2.12
N GLN A 110 3.65 -27.12 1.79
CA GLN A 110 2.61 -27.66 2.68
C GLN A 110 3.10 -27.85 4.14
N GLY A 111 2.63 -26.97 5.03
CA GLY A 111 2.89 -27.06 6.47
C GLY A 111 4.24 -26.55 6.97
N LYS A 112 5.13 -26.04 6.10
CA LYS A 112 6.45 -25.52 6.52
C LYS A 112 6.42 -23.99 6.69
N VAL A 113 7.02 -23.52 7.78
CA VAL A 113 7.25 -22.10 8.05
C VAL A 113 8.24 -21.56 7.01
N ARG A 114 7.93 -20.37 6.46
CA ARG A 114 8.86 -19.64 5.58
C ARG A 114 9.95 -19.03 6.43
N THR A 115 11.18 -18.99 5.93
CA THR A 115 12.30 -18.34 6.61
C THR A 115 12.93 -17.27 5.73
N VAL A 116 13.49 -16.24 6.36
CA VAL A 116 14.22 -15.19 5.64
C VAL A 116 15.51 -15.78 5.09
N ARG A 117 15.69 -15.71 3.77
CA ARG A 117 16.89 -16.22 3.09
C ARG A 117 17.91 -15.11 2.89
N ALA A 118 17.44 -13.90 2.59
CA ALA A 118 18.27 -12.74 2.39
C ALA A 118 17.51 -11.47 2.78
N VAL A 119 18.21 -10.53 3.41
CA VAL A 119 17.72 -9.17 3.61
C VAL A 119 18.09 -8.38 2.36
N PRO A 120 17.14 -7.71 1.68
CA PRO A 120 17.50 -6.89 0.54
C PRO A 120 18.43 -5.78 1.04
N ALA A 121 19.67 -5.77 0.54
CA ALA A 121 20.58 -4.67 0.78
C ALA A 121 19.84 -3.41 0.33
N ARG A 122 19.70 -2.44 1.23
CA ARG A 122 19.12 -1.13 0.90
C ARG A 122 20.03 -0.54 -0.17
N GLU A 123 19.71 -0.73 -1.45
CA GLU A 123 20.43 -0.08 -2.53
C GLU A 123 20.31 1.42 -2.24
N GLU A 124 21.42 1.98 -1.79
CA GLU A 124 21.62 3.40 -1.60
C GLU A 124 21.44 4.05 -2.96
N ARG A 125 20.20 4.48 -3.23
CA ARG A 125 19.88 5.26 -4.42
C ARG A 125 20.52 6.63 -4.23
N SER A 126 21.76 6.76 -4.70
CA SER A 126 22.51 8.01 -4.84
C SER A 126 21.88 8.95 -5.86
#